data_AF-A0A1S4ERS5-F1
#
_entry.id   AF-A0A1S4ERS5-F1
#
_cell.length_a   1.000
_cell.length_b   1.000
_cell.length_c   1.000
_cell.angle_alpha   90.00
_cell.angle_beta   90.00
_cell.angle_gamma   90.00
#
_symmetry.space_group_name_H-M   'P 1'
#
loop_
_entity.id
_entity.type
_entity.pdbx_description
1 polymer ?
#
loop_
_entity_poly.entity_id
_entity_poly.type
_entity_poly.pdbx_seq_one_letter_code
_entity_poly.pdbx_strand_id
1 'polypeptide(L)'
;DMSNNNFEELMMKRNMQEKEEFKSIKSLNIFYQAGKSRNGHPVFYYIARRYKTFETNADLLIYHVILTMKPFCHAPYELVIDFTHASSENRFKTEFLQKWFYVLSEVAYANIHAAYIYNCNSWVREYTKYHEKILLPIFRNNKKLIFLDSPSKLNDYIDHNQQKLPGATLALDEDLKVFNNGLKLSHKDTKVAIKVGPTAVQITSLEKTKVLSHSVLLNDIYYAHEIEEVCLVDDNQFTLSFVKDSQTQV
;
A
#
# COMPACT_ATOMS: atom_id res chain seq x y z
N ASP A 1 -26.32 -4.13 -1.59
CA ASP A 1 -25.31 -4.71 -2.51
C ASP A 1 -23.95 -4.07 -2.32
N MET A 2 -22.89 -4.72 -2.83
CA MET A 2 -21.50 -4.23 -2.76
C MET A 2 -21.17 -3.15 -3.79
N SER A 3 -21.97 -3.02 -4.86
CA SER A 3 -21.83 -1.96 -5.86
C SER A 3 -23.07 -1.08 -5.89
N ASN A 4 -22.88 0.24 -6.02
CA ASN A 4 -23.98 1.21 -6.11
C ASN A 4 -24.58 1.34 -7.52
N ASN A 5 -23.87 0.87 -8.53
CA ASN A 5 -24.23 1.04 -9.93
C ASN A 5 -24.39 -0.31 -10.63
N ASN A 6 -25.08 -0.34 -11.77
CA ASN A 6 -25.19 -1.49 -12.69
C ASN A 6 -23.81 -1.96 -13.23
N PHE A 7 -22.69 -1.46 -12.71
CA PHE A 7 -21.34 -1.89 -13.04
C PHE A 7 -21.16 -3.40 -12.88
N GLU A 8 -21.55 -3.96 -11.73
CA GLU A 8 -21.46 -5.41 -11.50
C GLU A 8 -22.31 -6.17 -12.53
N GLU A 9 -23.54 -5.72 -12.76
CA GLU A 9 -24.46 -6.32 -13.73
C GLU A 9 -23.92 -6.26 -15.17
N LEU A 10 -23.29 -5.14 -15.56
CA LEU A 10 -22.66 -4.96 -16.86
C LEU A 10 -21.46 -5.89 -17.05
N MET A 11 -20.66 -6.09 -16.00
CA MET A 11 -19.53 -7.04 -16.03
C MET A 11 -20.01 -8.49 -16.14
N MET A 12 -21.09 -8.83 -15.43
CA MET A 12 -21.73 -10.15 -15.52
C MET A 12 -22.31 -10.40 -16.92
N LYS A 13 -23.09 -9.46 -17.47
CA LYS A 13 -23.69 -9.57 -18.82
C LYS A 13 -22.66 -9.77 -19.94
N ARG A 14 -21.42 -9.30 -19.73
CA ARG A 14 -20.31 -9.45 -20.68
C ARG A 14 -19.45 -10.70 -20.44
N ASN A 15 -19.87 -11.60 -19.56
CA ASN A 15 -19.14 -12.81 -19.15
C ASN A 15 -17.67 -12.54 -18.81
N MET A 16 -17.38 -11.42 -18.15
CA MET A 16 -16.00 -11.00 -17.88
C MET A 16 -15.22 -12.02 -17.03
N GLN A 17 -15.92 -12.82 -16.22
CA GLN A 17 -15.29 -13.84 -15.37
C GLN A 17 -14.63 -14.98 -16.15
N GLU A 18 -15.11 -15.26 -17.36
CA GLU A 18 -14.60 -16.35 -18.20
C GLU A 18 -13.35 -15.93 -18.98
N LYS A 19 -13.11 -14.61 -19.11
CA LYS A 19 -11.97 -14.07 -19.85
C LYS A 19 -10.66 -14.36 -19.12
N GLU A 20 -9.66 -14.78 -19.88
CA GLU A 20 -8.30 -15.05 -19.37
C GLU A 20 -7.69 -13.83 -18.66
N GLU A 21 -7.98 -12.61 -19.14
CA GLU A 21 -7.54 -11.36 -18.50
C GLU A 21 -8.04 -11.25 -17.05
N PHE A 22 -9.28 -11.67 -16.78
CA PHE A 22 -9.83 -11.65 -15.42
C PHE A 22 -9.23 -12.75 -14.54
N LYS A 23 -8.96 -13.94 -15.10
CA LYS A 23 -8.24 -15.01 -14.38
C LYS A 23 -6.82 -14.58 -14.02
N SER A 24 -6.15 -13.85 -14.90
CA SER A 24 -4.83 -13.24 -14.64
C SER A 24 -4.87 -12.28 -13.44
N ILE A 25 -5.89 -11.41 -13.36
CA ILE A 25 -6.03 -10.50 -12.20
C ILE A 25 -6.16 -11.25 -10.88
N LYS A 26 -6.88 -12.38 -10.87
CA LYS A 26 -6.98 -13.23 -9.68
C LYS A 26 -5.62 -13.82 -9.30
N SER A 27 -4.85 -14.33 -10.27
CA SER A 27 -3.55 -14.96 -10.00
C SER A 27 -2.49 -13.97 -9.53
N LEU A 28 -2.59 -12.69 -9.91
CA LEU A 28 -1.70 -11.63 -9.42
C LEU A 28 -1.84 -11.41 -7.91
N ASN A 29 -2.93 -11.83 -7.26
CA ASN A 29 -3.15 -11.62 -5.82
C ASN A 29 -2.93 -10.16 -5.38
N ILE A 30 -3.41 -9.21 -6.19
CA ILE A 30 -3.42 -7.77 -5.85
C ILE A 30 -4.36 -7.54 -4.66
N PHE A 31 -5.51 -8.22 -4.66
CA PHE A 31 -6.50 -8.17 -3.60
C PHE A 31 -6.99 -9.58 -3.26
N TYR A 32 -7.02 -9.93 -1.97
CA TYR A 32 -7.48 -11.25 -1.52
C TYR A 32 -8.01 -11.20 -0.09
N GLN A 33 -8.91 -12.14 0.24
CA GLN A 33 -9.36 -12.39 1.61
C GLN A 33 -8.51 -13.51 2.22
N ALA A 34 -7.96 -13.30 3.42
CA ALA A 34 -7.29 -14.36 4.14
C ALA A 34 -7.20 -14.06 5.64
N GLY A 35 -7.42 -15.07 6.47
CA GLY A 35 -7.36 -14.92 7.93
C GLY A 35 -8.54 -14.13 8.53
N LYS A 36 -8.50 -14.00 9.85
CA LYS A 36 -9.45 -13.23 10.66
C LYS A 36 -8.70 -12.38 11.67
N SER A 37 -9.25 -11.21 11.99
CA SER A 37 -8.74 -10.37 13.07
C SER A 37 -9.03 -10.99 14.43
N ARG A 38 -8.46 -10.42 15.48
CA ARG A 38 -8.74 -10.81 16.88
C ARG A 38 -10.23 -10.64 17.25
N ASN A 39 -10.93 -9.75 16.56
CA ASN A 39 -12.38 -9.55 16.72
C ASN A 39 -13.21 -10.54 15.87
N GLY A 40 -12.56 -11.48 15.18
CA GLY A 40 -13.20 -12.46 14.32
C GLY A 40 -13.64 -11.92 12.96
N HIS A 41 -13.32 -10.67 12.62
CA HIS A 41 -13.66 -10.07 11.34
C HIS A 41 -12.78 -10.65 10.22
N PRO A 42 -13.34 -10.97 9.04
CA PRO A 42 -12.53 -11.39 7.90
C PRO A 42 -11.58 -10.26 7.49
N VAL A 43 -10.35 -10.62 7.17
CA VAL A 43 -9.31 -9.66 6.77
C VAL A 43 -9.08 -9.76 5.26
N PHE A 44 -9.03 -8.60 4.61
CA PHE A 44 -8.68 -8.47 3.20
C PHE A 44 -7.37 -7.72 3.05
N TYR A 45 -6.58 -8.12 2.07
CA TYR A 45 -5.28 -7.56 1.79
C TYR A 45 -5.30 -6.88 0.42
N TYR A 46 -4.81 -5.65 0.34
CA TYR A 46 -4.45 -4.99 -0.91
C TYR A 46 -2.93 -4.80 -0.97
N ILE A 47 -2.29 -5.37 -1.98
CA ILE A 47 -0.84 -5.31 -2.17
C ILE A 47 -0.52 -4.37 -3.32
N ALA A 48 -0.23 -3.11 -3.00
CA ALA A 48 -0.13 -2.03 -3.98
C ALA A 48 0.88 -2.32 -5.09
N ARG A 49 2.07 -2.82 -4.73
CA ARG A 49 3.15 -3.12 -5.69
C ARG A 49 2.80 -4.16 -6.77
N ARG A 50 1.77 -4.98 -6.55
CA ARG A 50 1.32 -6.00 -7.51
C ARG A 50 0.39 -5.42 -8.59
N TYR A 51 -0.24 -4.28 -8.34
CA TYR A 51 -1.01 -3.57 -9.36
C TYR A 51 -0.05 -2.78 -10.26
N LYS A 52 -0.13 -2.99 -11.58
CA LYS A 52 0.69 -2.26 -12.56
C LYS A 52 -0.23 -1.44 -13.45
N THR A 53 -0.11 -0.11 -13.36
CA THR A 53 -1.03 0.87 -13.96
C THR A 53 -1.27 0.67 -15.47
N PHE A 54 -0.24 0.23 -16.19
CA PHE A 54 -0.28 0.08 -17.65
C PHE A 54 -0.49 -1.37 -18.11
N GLU A 55 -0.43 -2.34 -17.21
CA GLU A 55 -0.54 -3.77 -17.53
C GLU A 55 -1.83 -4.38 -16.97
N THR A 56 -2.38 -3.79 -15.90
CA THR A 56 -3.56 -4.29 -15.22
C THR A 56 -4.79 -3.45 -15.56
N ASN A 57 -5.83 -4.12 -16.06
CA ASN A 57 -7.13 -3.50 -16.30
C ASN A 57 -7.82 -3.15 -14.98
N ALA A 58 -7.90 -1.86 -14.68
CA ALA A 58 -8.44 -1.35 -13.42
C ALA A 58 -9.93 -1.69 -13.22
N ASP A 59 -10.72 -1.79 -14.29
CA ASP A 59 -12.14 -2.15 -14.18
C ASP A 59 -12.33 -3.59 -13.76
N LEU A 60 -11.51 -4.49 -14.30
CA LEU A 60 -11.51 -5.88 -13.91
C LEU A 60 -10.96 -6.06 -12.48
N LEU A 61 -10.02 -5.22 -12.03
CA LEU A 61 -9.60 -5.20 -10.63
C LEU A 61 -10.73 -4.76 -9.69
N ILE A 62 -11.45 -3.67 -10.01
CA ILE A 62 -12.62 -3.24 -9.23
C ILE A 62 -13.65 -4.36 -9.14
N TYR A 63 -13.93 -5.03 -10.27
CA TYR A 63 -14.85 -6.16 -10.30
C TYR A 63 -14.36 -7.35 -9.45
N HIS A 64 -13.08 -7.68 -9.50
CA HIS A 64 -12.48 -8.70 -8.64
C HIS A 64 -12.64 -8.36 -7.15
N VAL A 65 -12.40 -7.11 -6.75
CA VAL A 65 -12.59 -6.65 -5.37
C VAL A 65 -14.04 -6.81 -4.92
N ILE A 66 -15.01 -6.36 -5.74
CA ILE A 66 -16.45 -6.49 -5.43
C ILE A 66 -16.81 -7.96 -5.19
N LEU A 67 -16.43 -8.85 -6.10
CA LEU A 67 -16.75 -10.28 -5.97
C LEU A 67 -16.09 -10.92 -4.75
N THR A 68 -14.87 -10.50 -4.42
CA THR A 68 -14.13 -11.01 -3.25
C THR A 68 -14.81 -10.59 -1.94
N MET A 69 -15.34 -9.37 -1.88
CA MET A 69 -15.97 -8.81 -0.69
C MET A 69 -17.47 -9.16 -0.57
N LYS A 70 -18.15 -9.45 -1.67
CA LYS A 70 -19.60 -9.72 -1.72
C LYS A 70 -20.09 -10.75 -0.70
N PRO A 71 -19.42 -11.89 -0.46
CA PRO A 71 -19.86 -12.85 0.56
C PRO A 71 -19.85 -12.29 1.99
N PHE A 72 -19.16 -11.18 2.24
CA PHE A 72 -18.93 -10.59 3.55
C PHE A 72 -19.60 -9.22 3.73
N CYS A 73 -20.38 -8.77 2.73
CA CYS A 73 -20.90 -7.41 2.67
C CYS A 73 -21.91 -7.04 3.78
N HIS A 74 -22.45 -8.04 4.49
CA HIS A 74 -23.44 -7.84 5.55
C HIS A 74 -22.83 -7.89 6.97
N ALA A 75 -21.51 -8.02 7.08
CA ALA A 75 -20.80 -8.06 8.35
C ALA A 75 -19.57 -7.15 8.33
N PRO A 76 -19.07 -6.69 9.50
CA PRO A 76 -17.85 -5.91 9.53
C PRO A 76 -16.63 -6.73 9.10
N TYR A 77 -15.71 -6.06 8.41
CA TYR A 77 -14.45 -6.63 7.93
C TYR A 77 -13.30 -5.64 8.07
N GLU A 78 -12.08 -6.13 7.94
CA GLU A 78 -10.86 -5.32 8.10
C GLU A 78 -10.00 -5.37 6.84
N LEU A 79 -9.24 -4.30 6.60
CA LEU A 79 -8.36 -4.16 5.46
C LEU A 79 -6.90 -4.04 5.92
N VAL A 80 -5.99 -4.70 5.23
CA VAL A 80 -4.55 -4.45 5.31
C VAL A 80 -4.10 -3.94 3.94
N ILE A 81 -3.56 -2.73 3.91
CA ILE A 81 -3.08 -2.05 2.71
C ILE A 81 -1.56 -2.01 2.80
N ASP A 82 -0.91 -2.84 1.98
CA ASP A 82 0.54 -2.95 1.91
C ASP A 82 1.08 -2.05 0.79
N PHE A 83 1.71 -0.94 1.21
CA PHE A 83 2.40 0.00 0.32
C PHE A 83 3.91 -0.28 0.19
N THR A 84 4.38 -1.44 0.63
CA THR A 84 5.77 -1.87 0.42
C THR A 84 6.18 -1.68 -1.04
N HIS A 85 7.19 -0.84 -1.26
CA HIS A 85 7.73 -0.51 -2.58
C HIS A 85 6.68 0.02 -3.59
N ALA A 86 5.61 0.66 -3.11
CA ALA A 86 4.64 1.31 -3.99
C ALA A 86 5.26 2.54 -4.66
N SER A 87 5.17 2.61 -5.99
CA SER A 87 5.75 3.68 -6.80
C SER A 87 4.77 4.19 -7.87
N SER A 88 5.27 5.06 -8.76
CA SER A 88 4.50 5.61 -9.88
C SER A 88 3.93 4.53 -10.80
N GLU A 89 4.57 3.35 -10.89
CA GLU A 89 4.09 2.21 -11.67
C GLU A 89 2.80 1.60 -11.10
N ASN A 90 2.52 1.81 -9.81
CA ASN A 90 1.41 1.21 -9.07
C ASN A 90 0.23 2.16 -8.82
N ARG A 91 0.24 3.34 -9.46
CA ARG A 91 -0.74 4.39 -9.18
C ARG A 91 -2.10 4.12 -9.82
N PHE A 92 -3.19 4.38 -9.09
CA PHE A 92 -4.45 4.62 -9.77
C PHE A 92 -4.43 6.01 -10.42
N LYS A 93 -4.70 6.10 -11.72
CA LYS A 93 -4.95 7.40 -12.37
C LYS A 93 -6.18 8.06 -11.76
N THR A 94 -6.29 9.38 -11.85
CA THR A 94 -7.38 10.18 -11.26
C THR A 94 -8.77 9.61 -11.56
N GLU A 95 -9.04 9.25 -12.81
CA GLU A 95 -10.31 8.66 -13.25
C GLU A 95 -10.65 7.35 -12.52
N PHE A 96 -9.67 6.46 -12.34
CA PHE A 96 -9.84 5.19 -11.65
C PHE A 96 -9.89 5.35 -10.15
N LEU A 97 -9.12 6.31 -9.59
CA LEU A 97 -9.20 6.67 -8.18
C LEU A 97 -10.62 7.13 -7.82
N GLN A 98 -11.22 8.01 -8.63
CA GLN A 98 -12.60 8.45 -8.46
C GLN A 98 -13.59 7.29 -8.64
N LYS A 99 -13.33 6.40 -9.61
CA LYS A 99 -14.19 5.25 -9.90
C LYS A 99 -14.35 4.31 -8.72
N TRP A 100 -13.31 4.09 -7.90
CA TRP A 100 -13.44 3.32 -6.65
C TRP A 100 -14.56 3.85 -5.75
N PHE A 101 -14.59 5.17 -5.55
CA PHE A 101 -15.58 5.86 -4.70
C PHE A 101 -16.98 5.90 -5.30
N TYR A 102 -17.07 5.87 -6.63
CA TYR A 102 -18.35 5.85 -7.33
C TYR A 102 -18.96 4.43 -7.43
N VAL A 103 -18.14 3.39 -7.60
CA VAL A 103 -18.63 2.03 -7.88
C VAL A 103 -18.98 1.26 -6.61
N LEU A 104 -18.12 1.31 -5.59
CA LEU A 104 -18.39 0.61 -4.33
C LEU A 104 -19.56 1.30 -3.58
N SER A 105 -20.39 0.48 -2.93
CA SER A 105 -21.55 0.99 -2.21
C SER A 105 -21.22 1.62 -0.86
N GLU A 106 -22.12 2.45 -0.33
CA GLU A 106 -21.97 3.01 1.03
C GLU A 106 -21.83 1.92 2.10
N VAL A 107 -22.52 0.79 1.90
CA VAL A 107 -22.43 -0.38 2.78
C VAL A 107 -21.00 -0.94 2.83
N ALA A 108 -20.30 -0.95 1.70
CA ALA A 108 -18.91 -1.38 1.63
C ALA A 108 -17.99 -0.46 2.48
N TYR A 109 -18.26 0.83 2.53
CA TYR A 109 -17.46 1.74 3.36
C TYR A 109 -17.86 1.68 4.84
N ALA A 110 -19.16 1.54 5.12
CA ALA A 110 -19.69 1.48 6.48
C ALA A 110 -19.14 0.27 7.25
N ASN A 111 -19.05 -0.89 6.58
CA ASN A 111 -18.65 -2.16 7.19
C ASN A 111 -17.13 -2.36 7.32
N ILE A 112 -16.30 -1.44 6.81
CA ILE A 112 -14.88 -1.43 7.17
C ILE A 112 -14.79 -1.12 8.68
N HIS A 113 -14.33 -2.08 9.47
CA HIS A 113 -14.06 -1.90 10.90
C HIS A 113 -12.75 -1.13 11.10
N ALA A 114 -11.69 -1.56 10.45
CA ALA A 114 -10.38 -0.93 10.45
C ALA A 114 -9.65 -1.15 9.12
N ALA A 115 -8.77 -0.21 8.78
CA ALA A 115 -7.85 -0.32 7.65
C ALA A 115 -6.41 -0.04 8.13
N TYR A 116 -5.59 -1.08 8.13
CA TYR A 116 -4.19 -1.05 8.52
C TYR A 116 -3.33 -0.68 7.32
N ILE A 117 -2.62 0.45 7.41
CA ILE A 117 -1.78 0.95 6.33
C ILE A 117 -0.33 0.67 6.71
N TYR A 118 0.33 -0.18 5.94
CA TYR A 118 1.70 -0.62 6.20
C TYR A 118 2.66 -0.14 5.10
N ASN A 119 3.89 0.21 5.49
CA ASN A 119 4.95 0.74 4.62
C ASN A 119 4.52 1.92 3.75
N CYS A 120 3.80 2.88 4.33
CA CYS A 120 3.58 4.17 3.66
C CYS A 120 4.94 4.83 3.39
N ASN A 121 5.18 5.26 2.16
CA ASN A 121 6.46 5.82 1.72
C ASN A 121 6.30 7.26 1.21
N SER A 122 7.42 7.89 0.84
CA SER A 122 7.45 9.27 0.34
C SER A 122 6.62 9.46 -0.93
N TRP A 123 6.65 8.48 -1.83
CA TRP A 123 5.85 8.52 -3.06
C TRP A 123 4.34 8.47 -2.78
N VAL A 124 3.90 7.56 -1.90
CA VAL A 124 2.49 7.46 -1.48
C VAL A 124 2.03 8.76 -0.83
N ARG A 125 2.88 9.37 0.01
CA ARG A 125 2.57 10.69 0.60
C ARG A 125 2.32 11.74 -0.49
N GLU A 126 3.21 11.88 -1.47
CA GLU A 126 3.01 12.86 -2.55
C GLU A 126 1.80 12.51 -3.43
N TYR A 127 1.55 11.23 -3.70
CA TYR A 127 0.34 10.78 -4.39
C TYR A 127 -0.94 11.19 -3.64
N THR A 128 -0.98 11.01 -2.31
CA THR A 128 -2.15 11.40 -1.51
C THR A 128 -2.35 12.92 -1.46
N LYS A 129 -1.25 13.68 -1.44
CA LYS A 129 -1.27 15.14 -1.49
C LYS A 129 -1.77 15.65 -2.84
N TYR A 130 -1.28 15.08 -3.94
CA TYR A 130 -1.74 15.43 -5.29
C TYR A 130 -3.25 15.17 -5.47
N HIS A 131 -3.77 14.09 -4.89
CA HIS A 131 -5.19 13.72 -4.96
C HIS A 131 -6.00 14.18 -3.74
N GLU A 132 -5.55 15.20 -3.00
CA GLU A 132 -6.19 15.60 -1.74
C GLU A 132 -7.66 16.01 -1.90
N LYS A 133 -8.03 16.58 -3.05
CA LYS A 133 -9.42 16.97 -3.36
C LYS A 133 -10.37 15.77 -3.40
N ILE A 134 -9.86 14.58 -3.75
CA ILE A 134 -10.63 13.33 -3.80
C ILE A 134 -10.53 12.63 -2.44
N LEU A 135 -9.33 12.56 -1.86
CA LEU A 135 -9.06 11.70 -0.71
C LEU A 135 -9.43 12.34 0.64
N LEU A 136 -9.19 13.64 0.84
CA LEU A 136 -9.46 14.28 2.14
C LEU A 136 -10.93 14.26 2.53
N PRO A 137 -11.91 14.53 1.65
CA PRO A 137 -13.33 14.46 2.04
C PRO A 137 -13.73 13.09 2.61
N ILE A 138 -13.04 12.02 2.21
CA ILE A 138 -13.36 10.62 2.55
C ILE A 138 -12.56 10.15 3.77
N PHE A 139 -11.29 10.52 3.83
CA PHE A 139 -10.34 9.93 4.79
C PHE A 139 -9.83 10.88 5.86
N ARG A 140 -10.10 12.19 5.77
CA ARG A 140 -9.61 13.17 6.75
C ARG A 140 -10.05 12.79 8.16
N ASN A 141 -9.08 12.58 9.04
CA ASN A 141 -9.27 12.22 10.44
C ASN A 141 -10.12 10.95 10.64
N ASN A 142 -10.17 10.06 9.64
CA ASN A 142 -10.91 8.82 9.75
C ASN A 142 -10.16 7.86 10.71
N LYS A 143 -10.70 7.71 11.93
CA LYS A 143 -10.10 6.89 12.99
C LYS A 143 -9.97 5.40 12.63
N LYS A 144 -10.65 4.94 11.58
CA LYS A 144 -10.51 3.56 11.06
C LYS A 144 -9.17 3.36 10.34
N LEU A 145 -8.50 4.42 9.90
CA LEU A 145 -7.17 4.34 9.28
C LEU A 145 -6.08 4.27 10.34
N ILE A 146 -5.37 3.14 10.38
CA ILE A 146 -4.33 2.85 11.35
C ILE A 146 -3.02 2.66 10.59
N PHE A 147 -2.13 3.64 10.66
CA PHE A 147 -0.80 3.53 10.06
C PHE A 147 0.12 2.75 10.99
N LEU A 148 0.78 1.74 10.43
CA LEU A 148 1.65 0.82 11.15
C LEU A 148 3.12 1.19 10.93
N ASP A 149 3.82 1.49 12.01
CA ASP A 149 5.25 1.83 11.99
C ASP A 149 6.14 0.57 11.83
N SER A 150 5.60 -0.65 12.01
CA SER A 150 6.27 -1.95 11.77
C SER A 150 5.24 -3.07 11.58
N PRO A 151 5.57 -4.20 10.91
CA PRO A 151 4.63 -5.31 10.72
C PRO A 151 4.22 -5.95 12.04
N SER A 152 5.10 -5.96 13.04
CA SER A 152 4.81 -6.53 14.37
C SER A 152 3.65 -5.82 15.07
N LYS A 153 3.38 -4.55 14.75
CA LYS A 153 2.19 -3.83 15.25
C LYS A 153 0.88 -4.40 14.74
N LEU A 154 0.89 -5.18 13.65
CA LEU A 154 -0.30 -5.89 13.20
C LEU A 154 -0.71 -6.99 14.20
N ASN A 155 0.23 -7.49 15.03
CA ASN A 155 -0.06 -8.49 16.07
C ASN A 155 -1.06 -7.99 17.12
N ASP A 156 -1.17 -6.66 17.31
CA ASP A 156 -2.12 -6.05 18.23
C ASP A 156 -3.58 -6.23 17.77
N TYR A 157 -3.78 -6.52 16.48
CA TYR A 157 -5.11 -6.57 15.84
C TYR A 157 -5.44 -7.90 15.18
N ILE A 158 -4.42 -8.60 14.67
CA ILE A 158 -4.55 -9.87 13.95
C ILE A 158 -3.54 -10.85 14.53
N ASP A 159 -4.00 -12.03 14.94
CA ASP A 159 -3.09 -13.07 15.43
C ASP A 159 -2.03 -13.42 14.38
N HIS A 160 -0.78 -13.66 14.82
CA HIS A 160 0.34 -13.89 13.91
C HIS A 160 0.05 -15.03 12.89
N ASN A 161 -0.60 -16.12 13.31
CA ASN A 161 -0.94 -17.22 12.41
C ASN A 161 -2.07 -16.89 11.41
N GLN A 162 -2.87 -15.85 11.69
CA GLN A 162 -3.93 -15.34 10.83
C GLN A 162 -3.42 -14.28 9.84
N GLN A 163 -2.25 -13.67 10.10
CA GLN A 163 -1.68 -12.69 9.19
C GLN A 163 -1.20 -13.33 7.89
N LYS A 164 -1.51 -12.67 6.76
CA LYS A 164 -1.17 -13.12 5.41
C LYS A 164 -0.58 -12.00 4.55
N LEU A 165 0.30 -11.20 5.15
CA LEU A 165 1.17 -10.30 4.38
C LEU A 165 2.07 -11.11 3.43
N PRO A 166 2.49 -10.55 2.28
CA PRO A 166 3.42 -11.23 1.39
C PRO A 166 4.73 -11.58 2.11
N GLY A 167 5.26 -12.79 1.88
CA GLY A 167 6.56 -13.19 2.44
C GLY A 167 7.68 -12.23 2.04
N ALA A 168 7.67 -11.73 0.80
CA ALA A 168 8.61 -10.71 0.32
C ALA A 168 8.44 -9.32 0.97
N THR A 169 7.37 -9.09 1.74
CA THR A 169 7.20 -7.90 2.58
C THR A 169 7.82 -8.15 3.96
N LEU A 170 7.57 -9.32 4.55
CA LEU A 170 8.09 -9.70 5.86
C LEU A 170 9.62 -9.88 5.85
N ALA A 171 10.17 -10.47 4.80
CA ALA A 171 11.61 -10.70 4.65
C ALA A 171 12.46 -9.42 4.62
N LEU A 172 11.85 -8.25 4.41
CA LEU A 172 12.56 -6.97 4.48
C LEU A 172 12.98 -6.61 5.90
N ASP A 173 12.31 -7.13 6.92
CA ASP A 173 12.60 -6.84 8.33
C ASP A 173 13.52 -7.90 8.99
N GLU A 174 14.05 -8.83 8.21
CA GLU A 174 14.99 -9.87 8.65
C GLU A 174 16.46 -9.41 8.43
N ASP A 175 17.35 -9.78 9.35
CA ASP A 175 18.81 -9.57 9.29
C ASP A 175 19.26 -8.13 8.95
N LEU A 176 18.56 -7.15 9.52
CA LEU A 176 18.83 -5.73 9.28
C LEU A 176 20.03 -5.19 10.10
N LYS A 177 20.99 -4.56 9.42
CA LYS A 177 21.93 -3.63 10.05
C LYS A 177 21.33 -2.23 10.07
N VAL A 178 21.10 -1.69 11.26
CA VAL A 178 20.42 -0.40 11.45
C VAL A 178 21.42 0.69 11.81
N PHE A 179 21.47 1.74 11.00
CA PHE A 179 22.20 2.98 11.25
C PHE A 179 21.20 4.08 11.61
N ASN A 180 21.23 4.50 12.86
CA ASN A 180 20.35 5.56 13.36
C ASN A 180 21.01 6.94 13.15
N ASN A 181 20.19 8.00 13.22
CA ASN A 181 20.63 9.39 13.14
C ASN A 181 21.26 9.79 11.80
N GLY A 182 20.86 9.15 10.70
CA GLY A 182 21.17 9.63 9.36
C GLY A 182 20.40 10.92 9.04
N LEU A 183 20.90 11.72 8.11
CA LEU A 183 20.25 12.93 7.63
C LEU A 183 20.07 12.81 6.12
N LYS A 184 18.83 12.58 5.64
CA LYS A 184 18.54 12.55 4.22
C LYS A 184 18.53 13.98 3.69
N LEU A 185 19.51 14.31 2.84
CA LEU A 185 19.60 15.62 2.20
C LEU A 185 18.60 15.73 1.04
N SER A 186 17.76 16.76 1.07
CA SER A 186 16.78 17.04 0.01
C SER A 186 16.38 18.51 0.02
N HIS A 187 15.24 18.89 -0.55
CA HIS A 187 14.69 20.24 -0.36
C HIS A 187 14.46 20.59 1.12
N LYS A 188 14.24 19.58 1.96
CA LYS A 188 14.22 19.71 3.42
C LYS A 188 14.94 18.52 4.04
N ASP A 189 16.03 18.80 4.73
CA ASP A 189 16.77 17.79 5.46
C ASP A 189 15.86 17.07 6.46
N THR A 190 15.92 15.74 6.44
CA THR A 190 15.04 14.90 7.24
C THR A 190 15.87 13.87 7.98
N LYS A 191 15.66 13.77 9.31
CA LYS A 191 16.29 12.73 10.11
C LYS A 191 15.72 11.36 9.74
N VAL A 192 16.60 10.40 9.51
CA VAL A 192 16.26 9.05 9.05
C VAL A 192 17.03 7.98 9.81
N ALA A 193 16.48 6.77 9.84
CA ALA A 193 17.22 5.54 10.09
C ALA A 193 17.45 4.84 8.75
N ILE A 194 18.69 4.44 8.50
CA ILE A 194 19.08 3.68 7.31
C ILE A 194 19.22 2.22 7.74
N LYS A 195 18.40 1.34 7.17
CA LYS A 195 18.39 -0.10 7.46
C LYS A 195 18.90 -0.83 6.24
N VAL A 196 20.00 -1.56 6.38
CA VAL A 196 20.59 -2.35 5.30
C VAL A 196 20.29 -3.81 5.57
N GLY A 197 19.45 -4.41 4.73
CA GLY A 197 19.15 -5.83 4.76
C GLY A 197 19.83 -6.59 3.62
N PRO A 198 19.63 -7.92 3.53
CA PRO A 198 20.27 -8.75 2.51
C PRO A 198 19.86 -8.41 1.07
N THR A 199 18.65 -7.85 0.87
CA THR A 199 18.07 -7.63 -0.47
C THR A 199 17.70 -6.18 -0.76
N ALA A 200 17.70 -5.31 0.25
CA ALA A 200 17.23 -3.94 0.12
C ALA A 200 17.85 -3.01 1.18
N VAL A 201 17.88 -1.72 0.84
CA VAL A 201 18.11 -0.62 1.78
C VAL A 201 16.77 0.03 2.06
N GLN A 202 16.45 0.24 3.34
CA GLN A 202 15.28 1.00 3.77
C GLN A 202 15.72 2.33 4.39
N ILE A 203 15.07 3.42 4.01
CA ILE A 203 15.25 4.75 4.59
C ILE A 203 13.95 5.10 5.31
N THR A 204 13.94 4.92 6.63
CA THR A 204 12.78 5.22 7.47
C THR A 204 12.91 6.62 8.07
N SER A 205 11.88 7.47 7.93
CA SER A 205 11.88 8.77 8.60
C SER A 205 11.82 8.61 10.12
N LEU A 206 12.54 9.47 10.86
CA LEU A 206 12.48 9.51 12.34
C LEU A 206 11.48 10.56 12.84
N GLU A 207 11.09 11.49 11.97
CA GLU A 207 10.06 12.49 12.25
C GLU A 207 8.77 12.12 11.52
N LYS A 208 7.65 12.22 12.23
CA LYS A 208 6.34 11.93 11.66
C LYS A 208 5.88 13.08 10.77
N THR A 209 5.36 12.73 9.60
CA THR A 209 4.73 13.68 8.67
C THR A 209 3.23 13.43 8.57
N LYS A 210 2.52 14.34 7.91
CA LYS A 210 1.07 14.23 7.70
C LYS A 210 0.78 13.51 6.38
N VAL A 211 0.04 12.41 6.48
CA VAL A 211 -0.57 11.68 5.34
C VAL A 211 -2.05 11.54 5.66
N LEU A 212 -2.93 12.09 4.80
CA LEU A 212 -4.39 12.12 5.04
C LEU A 212 -4.78 12.67 6.42
N SER A 213 -4.00 13.62 6.96
CA SER A 213 -4.11 14.19 8.32
C SER A 213 -3.65 13.28 9.48
N HIS A 214 -3.25 12.04 9.22
CA HIS A 214 -2.62 11.14 10.19
C HIS A 214 -1.12 11.41 10.31
N SER A 215 -0.56 11.21 11.50
CA SER A 215 0.87 11.38 11.78
C SER A 215 1.59 10.04 11.58
N VAL A 216 2.49 9.97 10.59
CA VAL A 216 3.01 8.72 10.02
C VAL A 216 4.53 8.81 9.85
N LEU A 217 5.26 7.73 10.18
CA LEU A 217 6.64 7.55 9.75
C LEU A 217 6.66 6.96 8.34
N LEU A 218 7.46 7.53 7.46
CA LEU A 218 7.60 7.04 6.10
C LEU A 218 8.72 6.02 6.01
N ASN A 219 8.56 5.02 5.15
CA ASN A 219 9.59 4.03 4.89
C ASN A 219 9.82 3.89 3.38
N ASP A 220 10.88 4.51 2.87
CA ASP A 220 11.30 4.36 1.48
C ASP A 220 12.16 3.09 1.36
N ILE A 221 11.84 2.22 0.40
CA ILE A 221 12.52 0.93 0.22
C ILE A 221 13.15 0.93 -1.16
N TYR A 222 14.42 0.57 -1.23
CA TYR A 222 15.19 0.46 -2.45
C TYR A 222 15.83 -0.91 -2.52
N TYR A 223 15.45 -1.71 -3.51
CA TYR A 223 16.04 -3.04 -3.68
C TYR A 223 17.47 -2.92 -4.19
N ALA A 224 18.33 -3.87 -3.82
CA ALA A 224 19.74 -3.85 -4.21
C ALA A 224 19.95 -3.79 -5.73
N HIS A 225 19.10 -4.46 -6.50
CA HIS A 225 19.15 -4.45 -7.97
C HIS A 225 18.72 -3.11 -8.59
N GLU A 226 18.13 -2.21 -7.81
CA GLU A 226 17.75 -0.86 -8.23
C GLU A 226 18.84 0.16 -7.96
N ILE A 227 19.90 -0.19 -7.22
CA ILE A 227 21.03 0.70 -6.90
C ILE A 227 22.05 0.59 -8.04
N GLU A 228 22.23 1.68 -8.79
CA GLU A 228 23.23 1.76 -9.86
C GLU A 228 24.63 2.08 -9.31
N GLU A 229 24.69 3.02 -8.37
CA GLU A 229 25.95 3.57 -7.90
C GLU A 229 25.85 3.94 -6.41
N VAL A 230 26.93 3.68 -5.69
CA VAL A 230 27.14 4.15 -4.32
C VAL A 230 28.44 4.93 -4.29
N CYS A 231 28.35 6.23 -4.03
CA CYS A 231 29.51 7.11 -4.00
C CYS A 231 29.73 7.68 -2.61
N LEU A 232 30.92 7.49 -2.06
CA LEU A 232 31.35 8.19 -0.86
C LEU A 232 31.75 9.61 -1.25
N VAL A 233 31.11 10.61 -0.64
CA VAL A 233 31.44 12.03 -0.86
C VAL A 233 32.57 12.43 0.09
N ASP A 234 32.42 12.08 1.36
CA ASP A 234 33.41 12.22 2.42
C ASP A 234 33.14 11.20 3.55
N ASP A 235 33.86 11.31 4.67
CA ASP A 235 33.74 10.38 5.81
C ASP A 235 32.34 10.36 6.46
N ASN A 236 31.49 11.36 6.21
CA ASN A 236 30.17 11.52 6.82
C ASN A 236 29.01 11.55 5.80
N GLN A 237 29.29 11.49 4.51
CA GLN A 237 28.28 11.63 3.45
C GLN A 237 28.50 10.63 2.31
N PHE A 238 27.41 10.06 1.80
CA PHE A 238 27.42 9.25 0.59
C PHE A 238 26.25 9.60 -0.32
N THR A 239 26.17 9.00 -1.50
CA THR A 239 25.03 9.14 -2.41
C THR A 239 24.61 7.78 -2.94
N LEU A 240 23.30 7.61 -3.17
CA LEU A 240 22.73 6.44 -3.82
C LEU A 240 22.06 6.87 -5.13
N SER A 241 22.56 6.34 -6.25
CA SER A 241 21.92 6.50 -7.56
C SER A 241 21.08 5.27 -7.87
N PHE A 242 19.87 5.46 -8.40
CA PHE A 242 18.92 4.36 -8.64
C PHE A 242 18.48 4.29 -10.11
N VAL A 243 18.16 3.08 -10.58
CA VAL A 243 17.92 2.72 -12.00
C VAL A 243 16.73 3.46 -12.66
N LYS A 244 15.89 4.20 -11.92
CA LYS A 244 14.68 4.79 -12.52
C LYS A 244 14.06 6.01 -11.83
N ASP A 245 14.71 6.62 -10.85
CA ASP A 245 14.29 7.90 -10.31
C ASP A 245 15.53 8.78 -10.10
N SER A 246 15.36 10.06 -10.42
CA SER A 246 16.36 11.11 -10.27
C SER A 246 17.11 10.98 -8.94
N GLN A 247 18.45 11.05 -9.01
CA GLN A 247 19.41 10.95 -7.90
C GLN A 247 18.84 11.33 -6.52
N THR A 248 18.86 10.38 -5.57
CA THR A 248 18.61 10.69 -4.15
C THR A 248 19.95 10.77 -3.43
N GLN A 249 20.36 11.98 -3.06
CA GLN A 249 21.52 12.18 -2.19
C GLN A 249 21.10 11.82 -0.75
N VAL A 250 21.90 11.00 -0.06
CA VAL A 250 21.62 10.57 1.32
C VAL A 250 22.75 11.04 2.22
#